data_AF-A0A0N4U506-F1
#
_entry.id   AF-A0A0N4U506-F1
#
_cell.length_a   1.000
_cell.length_b   1.000
_cell.length_c   1.000
_cell.angle_alpha   90.00
_cell.angle_beta   90.00
_cell.angle_gamma   90.00
#
_symmetry.space_group_name_H-M   'P 1'
#
loop_
_entity.id
_entity.type
_entity.pdbx_description
1 polymer ?
#
loop_
_entity_poly.entity_id
_entity_poly.type
_entity_poly.pdbx_seq_one_letter_code
_entity_poly.pdbx_strand_id
1 'polypeptide(L)'
;MDNIVKFCQQPRLNLKNSPPFILDILPDTFQTLSTIIARDSNCLKENYYLQLFVENLHLKCKQTLKLFKEDRERIFDEGSSSRRNLTKLSLIFSHMLAELKAEFPDGIFIGENFRITKKEADAFWKESFGNKTTVHWLEFRAALNKVHKLNTGLETLALKSTIDLTMNEHISNFEFDVFTRFTSLQI
;
A
#
# COMPACT_ATOMS: atom_id res chain seq x y z
N MET A 1 -2.12 12.64 10.14
CA MET A 1 -1.52 13.04 8.84
C MET A 1 -1.04 14.49 8.89
N ASP A 2 -1.84 15.44 9.39
CA ASP A 2 -1.50 16.87 9.45
C ASP A 2 -0.14 17.20 10.05
N ASN A 3 0.25 16.55 11.16
CA ASN A 3 1.56 16.77 11.75
C ASN A 3 2.70 16.39 10.80
N ILE A 4 2.54 15.33 10.00
CA ILE A 4 3.53 14.93 8.99
C ILE A 4 3.59 15.97 7.89
N VAL A 5 2.44 16.46 7.41
CA VAL A 5 2.37 17.54 6.41
C VAL A 5 3.13 18.78 6.91
N LYS A 6 2.90 19.20 8.16
CA LYS A 6 3.63 20.33 8.78
C LYS A 6 5.14 20.11 8.82
N PHE A 7 5.60 18.92 9.17
CA PHE A 7 7.04 18.61 9.14
C PHE A 7 7.60 18.59 7.72
N CYS A 8 6.88 18.00 6.76
CA CYS A 8 7.30 17.95 5.36
C CYS A 8 7.28 19.32 4.66
N GLN A 9 6.54 20.29 5.19
CA GLN A 9 6.52 21.70 4.71
C GLN A 9 7.73 22.51 5.16
N GLN A 10 8.60 21.99 6.02
CA GLN A 10 9.79 22.71 6.48
C GLN A 10 10.71 23.00 5.27
N PRO A 11 11.07 24.27 4.99
CA PRO A 11 11.87 24.63 3.81
C PRO A 11 13.22 23.91 3.73
N ARG A 12 13.83 23.64 4.90
CA ARG A 12 15.10 22.89 5.02
C ARG A 12 15.03 21.48 4.43
N LEU A 13 13.84 20.89 4.34
CA LEU A 13 13.67 19.56 3.76
C LEU A 13 13.76 19.58 2.23
N ASN A 14 13.53 20.73 1.59
CA ASN A 14 13.70 20.92 0.15
C ASN A 14 13.01 19.80 -0.69
N LEU A 15 11.77 19.44 -0.33
CA LEU A 15 11.03 18.43 -1.09
C LEU A 15 10.69 18.97 -2.48
N LYS A 16 11.09 18.22 -3.51
CA LYS A 16 10.73 18.53 -4.89
C LYS A 16 9.29 18.11 -5.15
N ASN A 17 8.55 18.94 -5.89
CA ASN A 17 7.20 18.60 -6.35
C ASN A 17 7.30 17.60 -7.52
N SER A 18 7.62 16.35 -7.17
CA SER A 18 7.73 15.23 -8.10
C SER A 18 7.20 13.97 -7.41
N PRO A 19 6.46 13.08 -8.11
CA PRO A 19 5.99 11.83 -7.53
C PRO A 19 7.13 10.96 -6.97
N PRO A 20 6.95 10.29 -5.82
CA PRO A 20 5.82 10.38 -4.91
C PRO A 20 5.91 11.63 -4.00
N PHE A 21 4.95 12.55 -4.12
CA PHE A 21 4.99 13.81 -3.37
C PHE A 21 4.05 13.76 -2.16
N ILE A 22 4.63 13.52 -0.98
CA ILE A 22 3.89 13.27 0.26
C ILE A 22 2.93 14.41 0.67
N LEU A 23 3.24 15.65 0.27
CA LEU A 23 2.43 16.83 0.58
C LEU A 23 1.11 16.86 -0.18
N ASP A 24 1.00 16.17 -1.33
CA ASP A 24 -0.26 15.98 -2.05
C ASP A 24 -0.94 14.67 -1.64
N ILE A 25 -0.15 13.60 -1.47
CA ILE A 25 -0.66 12.25 -1.17
C ILE A 25 -1.46 12.21 0.15
N LEU A 26 -0.96 12.86 1.21
CA LEU A 26 -1.63 12.79 2.52
C LEU A 26 -2.98 13.53 2.54
N PRO A 27 -3.09 14.78 2.04
CA PRO A 27 -4.38 15.43 1.85
C PRO A 27 -5.34 14.63 0.97
N ASP A 28 -4.87 14.07 -0.15
CA ASP A 28 -5.68 13.23 -1.04
C ASP A 28 -6.20 11.97 -0.34
N THR A 29 -5.36 11.34 0.48
CA THR A 29 -5.73 10.15 1.27
C THR A 29 -6.83 10.52 2.26
N PHE A 30 -6.66 11.64 2.98
CA PHE A 30 -7.69 12.15 3.89
C PHE A 30 -9.00 12.41 3.16
N GLN A 31 -8.97 13.13 2.04
CA GLN A 31 -10.16 13.44 1.25
C GLN A 31 -10.85 12.17 0.72
N THR A 32 -10.09 11.18 0.27
CA THR A 32 -10.62 9.90 -0.21
C THR A 32 -11.33 9.15 0.93
N LEU A 33 -10.71 9.05 2.10
CA LEU A 33 -11.33 8.46 3.30
C LEU A 33 -12.59 9.23 3.73
N SER A 34 -12.57 10.56 3.71
CA SER A 34 -13.74 11.38 4.01
C SER A 34 -14.89 11.10 3.05
N THR A 35 -14.62 10.95 1.75
CA THR A 35 -15.64 10.59 0.75
C THR A 35 -16.23 9.20 1.01
N ILE A 36 -15.38 8.21 1.33
CA ILE A 36 -15.82 6.84 1.66
C ILE A 36 -16.76 6.86 2.88
N ILE A 37 -16.32 7.49 3.98
CA ILE A 37 -17.09 7.56 5.23
C ILE A 37 -18.39 8.36 5.05
N ALA A 38 -18.38 9.38 4.19
CA ALA A 38 -19.59 10.16 3.88
C ALA A 38 -20.61 9.36 3.05
N ARG A 39 -20.16 8.44 2.19
CA ARG A 39 -21.05 7.54 1.43
C ARG A 39 -21.63 6.43 2.30
N ASP A 40 -20.82 5.88 3.20
CA ASP A 40 -21.24 4.85 4.14
C ASP A 40 -20.47 4.96 5.45
N SER A 41 -21.17 5.39 6.50
CA SER A 41 -20.62 5.59 7.84
C SER A 41 -20.31 4.29 8.58
N ASN A 42 -20.88 3.16 8.13
CA ASN A 42 -20.61 1.83 8.69
C ASN A 42 -19.50 1.09 7.97
N CYS A 43 -19.05 1.58 6.81
CA CYS A 43 -18.07 0.91 5.96
C CYS A 43 -16.81 0.48 6.73
N LEU A 44 -16.28 1.33 7.62
CA LEU A 44 -15.10 1.00 8.43
C LEU A 44 -15.33 -0.20 9.37
N LYS A 45 -16.56 -0.44 9.83
CA LYS A 45 -16.88 -1.58 10.70
C LYS A 45 -17.15 -2.87 9.91
N GLU A 46 -17.69 -2.74 8.70
CA GLU A 46 -18.16 -3.87 7.90
C GLU A 46 -17.14 -4.33 6.84
N ASN A 47 -16.18 -3.48 6.48
CA ASN A 47 -15.19 -3.75 5.45
C ASN A 47 -13.83 -4.10 6.05
N TYR A 48 -13.47 -5.38 5.97
CA TYR A 48 -12.19 -5.89 6.50
C TYR A 48 -10.96 -5.26 5.83
N TYR A 49 -11.00 -5.03 4.51
CA TYR A 49 -9.91 -4.38 3.79
C TYR A 49 -9.69 -2.94 4.31
N LEU A 50 -10.76 -2.17 4.51
CA LEU A 50 -10.68 -0.80 5.01
C LEU A 50 -10.14 -0.74 6.46
N GLN A 51 -10.49 -1.73 7.30
CA GLN A 51 -9.91 -1.85 8.64
C GLN A 51 -8.39 -2.02 8.59
N LEU A 52 -7.91 -2.97 7.78
CA LEU A 52 -6.48 -3.21 7.58
C LEU A 52 -5.78 -1.98 6.98
N PHE A 53 -6.42 -1.31 6.03
CA PHE A 53 -5.91 -0.08 5.44
C PHE A 53 -5.69 1.02 6.49
N VAL A 54 -6.69 1.29 7.34
CA VAL A 54 -6.62 2.33 8.37
C VAL A 54 -5.59 1.98 9.45
N GLU A 55 -5.50 0.71 9.84
CA GLU A 55 -4.45 0.23 10.77
C GLU A 55 -3.05 0.46 10.18
N ASN A 56 -2.86 0.07 8.91
CA ASN A 56 -1.59 0.27 8.22
C ASN A 56 -1.25 1.77 8.08
N LEU A 57 -2.23 2.60 7.72
CA LEU A 57 -2.08 4.06 7.64
C LEU A 57 -1.63 4.66 8.97
N HIS A 58 -2.23 4.22 10.07
CA HIS A 58 -1.83 4.64 11.41
C HIS A 58 -0.36 4.27 11.70
N LEU A 59 0.04 3.03 11.40
CA LEU A 59 1.40 2.55 11.60
C LEU A 59 2.43 3.33 10.76
N LYS A 60 2.18 3.52 9.46
CA LYS A 60 3.05 4.29 8.56
C LYS A 60 3.15 5.76 8.97
N CYS A 61 2.06 6.35 9.46
CA CYS A 61 2.10 7.68 10.06
C CYS A 61 3.02 7.74 11.28
N LYS A 62 2.94 6.77 12.20
CA LYS A 62 3.82 6.71 13.38
C LYS A 62 5.29 6.56 12.99
N GLN A 63 5.60 5.70 12.03
CA GLN A 63 6.96 5.53 11.51
C GLN A 63 7.50 6.83 10.90
N THR A 64 6.67 7.54 10.13
CA THR A 64 7.07 8.82 9.54
C THR A 64 7.34 9.89 10.61
N LEU A 65 6.46 10.02 11.61
CA LEU A 65 6.67 10.94 12.72
C LEU A 65 7.93 10.60 13.54
N LYS A 66 8.26 9.31 13.67
CA LYS A 66 9.48 8.84 14.34
C LYS A 66 10.74 9.37 13.66
N LEU A 67 10.80 9.37 12.32
CA LEU A 67 11.93 9.92 11.57
C LEU A 67 12.17 11.39 11.93
N PHE A 68 11.12 12.22 11.98
CA PHE A 68 11.28 13.63 12.32
C PHE A 68 11.69 13.87 13.79
N LYS A 69 11.22 13.02 14.72
CA LYS A 69 11.50 13.19 16.15
C LYS A 69 12.86 12.67 16.59
N GLU A 70 13.28 11.53 16.05
CA GLU A 70 14.48 10.82 16.50
C GLU A 70 15.73 11.18 15.69
N ASP A 71 15.60 11.31 14.36
CA ASP A 71 16.76 11.60 13.51
C ASP A 71 17.08 13.10 13.43
N ARG A 72 16.16 13.96 13.91
CA ARG A 72 16.25 15.43 14.04
C ARG A 72 16.92 16.11 12.85
N GLU A 73 18.24 16.29 12.90
CA GLU A 73 19.00 16.99 11.86
C GLU A 73 19.27 16.14 10.62
N ARG A 74 19.41 14.82 10.77
CA ARG A 74 19.72 13.91 9.65
C ARG A 74 18.62 13.90 8.59
N ILE A 75 17.36 14.15 8.96
CA ILE A 75 16.25 14.17 8.00
C ILE A 75 16.41 15.28 6.93
N PHE A 76 17.15 16.36 7.26
CA PHE A 76 17.42 17.47 6.35
C PHE A 76 18.60 17.22 5.41
N ASP A 77 19.47 16.25 5.72
CA ASP A 77 20.55 15.82 4.84
C ASP A 77 20.00 14.87 3.75
N GLU A 78 20.08 15.30 2.49
CA GLU A 78 19.58 14.55 1.33
C GLU A 78 20.24 13.17 1.15
N GLY A 79 21.50 13.01 1.60
CA GLY A 79 22.24 11.75 1.51
C GLY A 79 21.97 10.77 2.65
N SER A 80 21.24 11.20 3.69
CA SER A 80 21.09 10.40 4.91
C SER A 80 20.20 9.17 4.71
N SER A 81 20.37 8.16 5.56
CA SER A 81 19.43 7.04 5.65
C SER A 81 18.01 7.50 6.03
N SER A 82 17.89 8.54 6.85
CA SER A 82 16.63 9.11 7.30
C SER A 82 15.84 9.72 6.14
N ARG A 83 16.52 10.46 5.26
CA ARG A 83 15.89 11.01 4.04
C ARG A 83 15.46 9.89 3.08
N ARG A 84 16.31 8.89 2.86
CA ARG A 84 15.95 7.72 2.05
C ARG A 84 14.73 6.97 2.61
N ASN A 85 14.62 6.84 3.94
CA ASN A 85 13.46 6.24 4.60
C ASN A 85 12.19 7.09 4.40
N LEU A 86 12.29 8.42 4.45
CA LEU A 86 11.16 9.29 4.15
C LEU A 86 10.70 9.15 2.70
N THR A 87 11.63 9.06 1.73
CA THR A 87 11.30 8.79 0.32
C THR A 87 10.60 7.44 0.18
N LYS A 88 11.10 6.38 0.85
CA LYS A 88 10.46 5.06 0.87
C LYS A 88 9.04 5.12 1.44
N LEU A 89 8.84 5.80 2.57
CA LEU A 89 7.50 5.99 3.16
C LEU A 89 6.57 6.79 2.24
N SER A 90 7.09 7.80 1.54
CA SER A 90 6.32 8.57 0.56
C SER A 90 5.83 7.69 -0.59
N LEU A 91 6.68 6.77 -1.07
CA LEU A 91 6.30 5.77 -2.08
C LEU A 91 5.22 4.81 -1.53
N ILE A 92 5.38 4.31 -0.30
CA ILE A 92 4.38 3.45 0.35
C ILE A 92 3.03 4.17 0.46
N PHE A 93 2.99 5.43 0.93
CA PHE A 93 1.76 6.22 0.97
C PHE A 93 1.14 6.38 -0.42
N SER A 94 1.96 6.56 -1.46
CA SER A 94 1.48 6.62 -2.84
C SER A 94 0.81 5.32 -3.28
N HIS A 95 1.39 4.16 -2.95
CA HIS A 95 0.81 2.86 -3.27
C HIS A 95 -0.49 2.61 -2.49
N MET A 96 -0.50 2.92 -1.20
CA MET A 96 -1.70 2.86 -0.37
C MET A 96 -2.84 3.71 -0.95
N LEU A 97 -2.57 4.96 -1.34
CA LEU A 97 -3.59 5.83 -1.94
C LEU A 97 -4.11 5.26 -3.28
N ALA A 98 -3.22 4.73 -4.12
CA ALA A 98 -3.60 4.13 -5.39
C ALA A 98 -4.50 2.91 -5.20
N GLU A 99 -4.15 2.03 -4.25
CA GLU A 99 -4.94 0.87 -3.86
C GLU A 99 -6.32 1.29 -3.33
N LEU A 100 -6.36 2.24 -2.38
CA LEU A 100 -7.62 2.73 -1.81
C LEU A 100 -8.56 3.28 -2.90
N LYS A 101 -8.02 4.07 -3.84
CA LYS A 101 -8.80 4.61 -4.97
C LYS A 101 -9.27 3.52 -5.94
N ALA A 102 -8.52 2.42 -6.07
CA ALA A 102 -8.91 1.29 -6.92
C ALA A 102 -9.99 0.42 -6.28
N GLU A 103 -9.93 0.22 -4.96
CA GLU A 103 -10.94 -0.53 -4.18
C GLU A 103 -12.20 0.30 -3.89
N PHE A 104 -12.08 1.62 -3.85
CA PHE A 104 -13.17 2.55 -3.62
C PHE A 104 -13.28 3.63 -4.71
N PRO A 105 -13.54 3.26 -5.98
CA PRO A 105 -13.81 4.25 -7.02
C PRO A 105 -14.99 5.13 -6.62
N ASP A 106 -14.77 6.44 -6.65
CA ASP A 106 -15.69 7.47 -6.15
C ASP A 106 -16.14 7.30 -4.69
N GLY A 107 -15.47 6.47 -3.90
CA GLY A 107 -15.83 6.18 -2.51
C GLY A 107 -16.83 5.02 -2.32
N ILE A 108 -17.15 4.25 -3.36
CA ILE A 108 -17.94 3.00 -3.23
C ILE A 108 -17.01 1.81 -3.31
N PHE A 109 -17.10 0.90 -2.33
CA PHE A 109 -16.34 -0.33 -2.34
C PHE A 109 -16.77 -1.23 -3.51
N ILE A 110 -15.82 -1.65 -4.35
CA ILE A 110 -16.12 -2.58 -5.45
C ILE A 110 -15.98 -4.05 -5.07
N GLY A 111 -15.13 -4.37 -4.09
CA GLY A 111 -14.95 -5.73 -3.56
C GLY A 111 -14.74 -6.78 -4.64
N GLU A 112 -15.70 -7.70 -4.77
CA GLU A 112 -15.67 -8.80 -5.75
C GLU A 112 -15.65 -8.33 -7.22
N ASN A 113 -16.00 -7.07 -7.48
CA ASN A 113 -15.99 -6.50 -8.83
C ASN A 113 -14.62 -5.96 -9.26
N PHE A 114 -13.60 -6.06 -8.40
CA PHE A 114 -12.22 -5.74 -8.81
C PHE A 114 -11.80 -6.64 -9.98
N ARG A 115 -11.18 -6.05 -11.00
CA ARG A 115 -10.76 -6.76 -12.22
C ARG A 115 -9.25 -6.84 -12.28
N ILE A 116 -8.72 -8.05 -12.11
CA ILE A 116 -7.31 -8.34 -12.42
C ILE A 116 -7.14 -8.35 -13.94
N THR A 117 -6.10 -7.67 -14.42
CA THR A 117 -5.88 -7.36 -15.85
C THR A 117 -5.55 -8.61 -16.68
N LYS A 118 -4.68 -9.49 -16.16
CA LYS A 118 -4.29 -10.73 -16.83
C LYS A 118 -5.29 -11.83 -16.48
N LYS A 119 -5.82 -12.53 -17.50
CA LYS A 119 -6.87 -13.54 -17.35
C LYS A 119 -6.44 -14.71 -16.46
N GLU A 120 -5.22 -15.18 -16.64
CA GLU A 120 -4.64 -16.30 -15.88
C GLU A 120 -4.48 -15.93 -14.40
N ALA A 121 -4.05 -14.68 -14.15
CA ALA A 121 -3.94 -14.15 -12.79
C ALA A 121 -5.32 -13.97 -12.13
N ASP A 122 -6.32 -13.44 -12.85
CA ASP A 122 -7.70 -13.34 -12.37
C ASP A 122 -8.28 -14.71 -12.01
N ALA A 123 -8.06 -15.72 -12.85
CA ALA A 123 -8.49 -17.08 -12.61
C ALA A 123 -7.83 -17.66 -11.35
N PHE A 124 -6.51 -17.53 -11.20
CA PHE A 124 -5.79 -17.98 -10.01
C PHE A 124 -6.30 -17.34 -8.73
N TRP A 125 -6.52 -16.01 -8.73
CA TRP A 125 -7.00 -15.30 -7.55
C TRP A 125 -8.39 -15.81 -7.14
N LYS A 126 -9.31 -15.94 -8.10
CA LYS A 126 -10.67 -16.43 -7.86
C LYS A 126 -10.67 -17.89 -7.38
N GLU A 127 -9.85 -18.75 -7.96
CA GLU A 127 -9.75 -20.15 -7.54
C GLU A 127 -9.13 -20.29 -6.13
N SER A 128 -8.13 -19.46 -5.81
CA SER A 128 -7.39 -19.55 -4.55
C SER A 128 -8.09 -18.85 -3.38
N PHE A 129 -8.74 -17.71 -3.64
CA PHE A 129 -9.20 -16.78 -2.60
C PHE A 129 -10.66 -16.32 -2.79
N GLY A 130 -11.33 -16.72 -3.87
CA GLY A 130 -12.70 -16.32 -4.17
C GLY A 130 -12.84 -14.80 -4.33
N ASN A 131 -13.75 -14.22 -3.54
CA ASN A 131 -14.11 -12.80 -3.61
C ASN A 131 -13.34 -11.94 -2.59
N LYS A 132 -12.29 -12.48 -1.96
CA LYS A 132 -11.47 -11.72 -1.01
C LYS A 132 -10.72 -10.59 -1.74
N THR A 133 -10.79 -9.38 -1.19
CA THR A 133 -9.96 -8.24 -1.62
C THR A 133 -8.52 -8.38 -1.16
N THR A 134 -8.28 -8.99 0.01
CA THR A 134 -6.95 -9.12 0.60
C THR A 134 -6.80 -10.43 1.36
N VAL A 135 -5.57 -10.95 1.40
CA VAL A 135 -5.19 -12.18 2.10
C VAL A 135 -3.87 -11.98 2.82
N HIS A 136 -3.67 -12.70 3.93
CA HIS A 136 -2.39 -12.66 4.64
C HIS A 136 -1.27 -13.26 3.77
N TRP A 137 -0.06 -12.72 3.84
CA TRP A 137 1.09 -13.16 3.03
C TRP A 137 1.31 -14.68 3.07
N LEU A 138 1.17 -15.30 4.24
CA LEU A 138 1.35 -16.76 4.39
C LEU A 138 0.29 -17.56 3.61
N GLU A 139 -0.96 -17.08 3.56
CA GLU A 139 -2.04 -17.69 2.78
C GLU A 139 -1.74 -17.51 1.28
N PHE A 140 -1.38 -16.30 0.86
CA PHE A 140 -1.00 -16.00 -0.52
C PHE A 140 0.15 -16.89 -1.00
N ARG A 141 1.23 -16.96 -0.22
CA ARG A 141 2.40 -17.79 -0.51
C ARG A 141 2.03 -19.27 -0.65
N ALA A 142 1.18 -19.79 0.25
CA ALA A 142 0.79 -21.19 0.19
C ALA A 142 -0.01 -21.52 -1.07
N ALA A 143 -0.90 -20.61 -1.51
CA ALA A 143 -1.64 -20.77 -2.76
C ALA A 143 -0.72 -20.66 -3.98
N LEU A 144 0.14 -19.64 -4.03
CA LEU A 144 1.07 -19.45 -5.14
C LEU A 144 2.03 -20.64 -5.28
N ASN A 145 2.50 -21.22 -4.17
CA ASN A 145 3.39 -22.37 -4.20
C ASN A 145 2.76 -23.64 -4.82
N LYS A 146 1.44 -23.72 -4.94
CA LYS A 146 0.74 -24.85 -5.60
C LYS A 146 0.86 -24.78 -7.12
N VAL A 147 0.90 -23.58 -7.70
CA VAL A 147 0.96 -23.36 -9.16
C VAL A 147 2.36 -22.95 -9.63
N HIS A 148 3.13 -22.33 -8.75
CA HIS A 148 4.47 -21.85 -9.02
C HIS A 148 5.40 -22.27 -7.87
N LYS A 149 6.25 -23.28 -8.11
CA LYS A 149 7.15 -23.83 -7.08
C LYS A 149 8.20 -22.79 -6.68
N LEU A 150 7.99 -22.12 -5.54
CA LEU A 150 8.92 -21.14 -4.99
C LEU A 150 10.09 -21.87 -4.32
N ASN A 151 11.33 -21.45 -4.57
CA ASN A 151 12.45 -21.89 -3.75
C ASN A 151 12.39 -21.24 -2.36
N THR A 152 13.02 -21.89 -1.38
CA THR A 152 12.97 -21.46 0.02
C THR A 152 13.91 -20.28 0.29
N GLY A 153 13.57 -19.48 1.30
CA GLY A 153 14.44 -18.44 1.87
C GLY A 153 14.41 -17.11 1.11
N LEU A 154 15.47 -16.81 0.36
CA LEU A 154 15.71 -15.49 -0.22
C LEU A 154 14.72 -15.14 -1.33
N GLU A 155 14.35 -16.10 -2.18
CA GLU A 155 13.38 -15.89 -3.26
C GLU A 155 12.01 -15.51 -2.70
N THR A 156 11.57 -16.20 -1.64
CA THR A 156 10.31 -15.88 -0.96
C THR A 156 10.31 -14.46 -0.37
N LEU A 157 11.43 -14.05 0.24
CA LEU A 157 11.55 -12.69 0.82
C LEU A 157 11.57 -11.61 -0.27
N ALA A 158 12.30 -11.85 -1.36
CA ALA A 158 12.36 -10.95 -2.52
C ALA A 158 10.97 -10.81 -3.16
N LEU A 159 10.28 -11.93 -3.37
CA LEU A 159 8.92 -11.95 -3.88
C LEU A 159 7.98 -11.13 -3.00
N LYS A 160 7.99 -11.36 -1.69
CA LYS A 160 7.18 -10.58 -0.75
C LYS A 160 7.46 -9.09 -0.89
N SER A 161 8.73 -8.69 -0.86
CA SER A 161 9.12 -7.27 -0.98
C SER A 161 8.75 -6.63 -2.32
N THR A 162 8.46 -7.45 -3.33
CA THR A 162 8.04 -6.98 -4.66
C THR A 162 6.52 -6.83 -4.76
N ILE A 163 5.75 -7.72 -4.10
CA ILE A 163 4.28 -7.73 -4.17
C ILE A 163 3.65 -6.84 -3.08
N ASP A 164 4.15 -6.90 -1.84
CA ASP A 164 3.63 -6.15 -0.68
C ASP A 164 4.07 -4.68 -0.76
N LEU A 165 3.45 -3.93 -1.68
CA LEU A 165 3.75 -2.52 -1.96
C LEU A 165 3.38 -1.62 -0.78
N THR A 166 2.32 -1.97 -0.05
CA THR A 166 1.82 -1.24 1.12
C THR A 166 2.55 -1.61 2.42
N MET A 167 3.40 -2.65 2.37
CA MET A 167 4.26 -3.15 3.44
C MET A 167 3.46 -3.47 4.71
N ASN A 168 2.39 -4.26 4.59
CA ASN A 168 1.43 -4.57 5.66
C ASN A 168 1.24 -6.07 5.94
N GLU A 169 2.12 -6.93 5.40
CA GLU A 169 2.05 -8.40 5.56
C GLU A 169 0.83 -9.05 4.90
N HIS A 170 0.06 -8.29 4.12
CA HIS A 170 -1.06 -8.77 3.33
C HIS A 170 -0.78 -8.51 1.85
N ILE A 171 -1.46 -9.26 1.00
CA ILE A 171 -1.47 -9.04 -0.45
C ILE A 171 -2.91 -8.74 -0.83
N SER A 172 -3.15 -7.60 -1.48
CA SER A 172 -4.44 -7.32 -2.11
C SER A 172 -4.51 -7.85 -3.55
N ASN A 173 -5.73 -8.02 -4.03
CA ASN A 173 -6.06 -8.20 -5.45
C ASN A 173 -5.41 -7.11 -6.33
N PHE A 174 -5.34 -5.86 -5.85
CA PHE A 174 -4.68 -4.74 -6.51
C PHE A 174 -3.17 -4.91 -6.58
N GLU A 175 -2.50 -5.21 -5.47
CA GLU A 175 -1.06 -5.45 -5.43
C GLU A 175 -0.68 -6.63 -6.34
N PHE A 176 -1.50 -7.68 -6.31
CA PHE A 176 -1.34 -8.82 -7.20
C PHE A 176 -1.55 -8.49 -8.68
N ASP A 177 -2.57 -7.69 -9.02
CA ASP A 177 -2.75 -7.18 -10.38
C ASP A 177 -1.56 -6.33 -10.85
N VAL A 178 -1.07 -5.41 -10.00
CA VAL A 178 0.13 -4.62 -10.29
C VAL A 178 1.32 -5.53 -10.55
N PHE A 179 1.59 -6.48 -9.65
CA PHE A 179 2.70 -7.42 -9.77
C PHE A 179 2.64 -8.25 -11.06
N THR A 180 1.47 -8.83 -11.35
CA THR A 180 1.31 -9.70 -12.52
C THR A 180 1.40 -8.92 -13.82
N ARG A 181 1.05 -7.63 -13.87
CA ARG A 181 1.25 -6.79 -15.07
C ARG A 181 2.73 -6.57 -15.41
N PHE A 182 3.59 -6.41 -14.41
CA PHE A 182 5.02 -6.12 -14.63
C PHE A 182 5.90 -7.36 -14.69
N THR A 183 5.41 -8.52 -14.26
CA THR A 183 6.17 -9.76 -14.30
C THR A 183 5.73 -10.68 -15.44
N SER A 184 6.68 -11.47 -15.94
CA SER A 184 6.43 -12.59 -16.85
C SER A 184 6.10 -13.87 -16.07
N LEU A 185 5.75 -13.77 -14.79
CA LEU A 185 5.41 -14.92 -13.97
C LEU A 185 4.20 -15.62 -14.60
N GLN A 186 4.41 -16.84 -15.08
CA GLN A 186 3.34 -17.69 -15.55
C GLN A 186 2.66 -18.30 -14.32
N ILE A 187 1.39 -17.93 -14.15
CA ILE A 187 0.49 -18.44 -13.12
C ILE A 187 -0.38 -19.52 -13.74
#